data_AF-A0A959XXE0-F1
#
_entry.id   AF-A0A959XXE0-F1
#
_cell.length_a   1.000
_cell.length_b   1.000
_cell.length_c   1.000
_cell.angle_alpha   90.00
_cell.angle_beta   90.00
_cell.angle_gamma   90.00
#
_symmetry.space_group_name_H-M   'P 1'
#
loop_
_entity.id
_entity.type
_entity.pdbx_description
1 polymer ?
#
loop_
_entity_poly.entity_id
_entity_poly.type
_entity_poly.pdbx_seq_one_letter_code
_entity_poly.pdbx_strand_id
1 'polypeptide(L)'
;MRPKPSSSILRLLPLLMFLGFHGHHANAQAVDSIPSSVDIRLVQGSSPDQVLIQVLLHNDGNFGGILSALTATIRYSNASGSTLGAATSFCTAWSTFSPSPVVVNNGIAYRTYNGFGLNRLSDPPFDGGCGLSIPPDTWFTVATIPVSGSTCTAFTLGNDSYTHVENRDFYVSMNGVPNTGQVIGGPVMAGTCTLDCNGVAGGPALPGTACDDGNAGTINDTWDANCVCAGTPTGGCTGNQVVVSITTDANPGQLSWEIVNAGGNVIANGTPATANSTVIDTACLGTSPANASYGFRMMDSFGDGIANGGWELRTTTGALILRDVFNSGSISPANPAQTAGYGTVHRFGLPLGPVNIAANECGIMNNVMGSRVYAVEQGGTNYQGQTLNYQFEFSDPDAGFIRRITKPHNYVKLSDMAATNPVIPGVVHFARVRTDKTGPIGSAYWGAGCEMAISTTVTGCPQLIEAPDEGHSCNESRRFNDNTSFIYATP
;
A
#
# COMPACT_ATOMS: atom_id res chain seq x y z
N MET A 1 -6.29 46.21 -72.22
CA MET A 1 -7.71 46.44 -71.89
C MET A 1 -8.26 45.14 -71.30
N ARG A 2 -8.82 45.20 -70.08
CA ARG A 2 -9.45 44.08 -69.34
C ARG A 2 -10.72 43.58 -70.06
N PRO A 3 -11.18 42.32 -69.91
CA PRO A 3 -11.83 41.89 -68.66
C PRO A 3 -11.68 40.39 -68.24
N LYS A 4 -11.85 40.14 -66.94
CA LYS A 4 -12.31 38.83 -66.37
C LYS A 4 -13.84 38.78 -66.46
N PRO A 5 -14.46 37.61 -66.65
CA PRO A 5 -15.23 36.98 -65.55
C PRO A 5 -15.23 35.42 -65.59
N SER A 6 -15.16 34.71 -64.46
CA SER A 6 -16.27 34.12 -63.67
C SER A 6 -16.72 32.70 -64.06
N SER A 7 -16.33 31.74 -63.20
CA SER A 7 -17.15 30.69 -62.56
C SER A 7 -17.75 29.49 -63.34
N SER A 8 -17.48 28.31 -62.75
CA SER A 8 -18.40 27.17 -62.48
C SER A 8 -18.44 25.93 -63.40
N ILE A 9 -18.51 24.76 -62.72
CA ILE A 9 -19.06 23.42 -63.10
C ILE A 9 -18.06 22.29 -63.45
N LEU A 10 -17.65 21.57 -62.39
CA LEU A 10 -17.87 20.15 -62.06
C LEU A 10 -17.93 19.01 -63.14
N ARG A 11 -17.14 17.97 -62.83
CA ARG A 11 -17.24 16.51 -63.11
C ARG A 11 -16.59 15.93 -64.38
N LEU A 12 -15.54 15.12 -64.20
CA LEU A 12 -15.62 13.63 -64.25
C LEU A 12 -14.34 13.00 -63.66
N LEU A 13 -14.50 12.04 -62.74
CA LEU A 13 -13.45 11.17 -62.20
C LEU A 13 -12.96 10.15 -63.26
N PRO A 14 -11.75 9.61 -63.09
CA PRO A 14 -11.70 8.16 -62.83
C PRO A 14 -10.75 7.77 -61.68
N LEU A 15 -11.34 7.03 -60.74
CA LEU A 15 -10.86 5.79 -60.11
C LEU A 15 -9.33 5.57 -60.05
N LEU A 16 -8.73 5.75 -58.87
CA LEU A 16 -7.47 5.09 -58.50
C LEU A 16 -7.60 4.37 -57.16
N MET A 17 -7.13 3.12 -57.18
CA MET A 17 -7.13 2.09 -56.13
C MET A 17 -6.74 2.58 -54.74
N PHE A 18 -7.46 2.06 -53.75
CA PHE A 18 -7.04 1.97 -52.35
C PHE A 18 -5.75 1.13 -52.24
N LEU A 19 -4.62 1.79 -51.94
CA LEU A 19 -3.58 1.19 -51.10
C LEU A 19 -3.61 1.93 -49.76
N GLY A 20 -4.01 1.22 -48.70
CA GLY A 20 -3.92 1.73 -47.35
C GLY A 20 -2.47 1.97 -46.96
N PHE A 21 -2.04 3.24 -46.99
CA PHE A 21 -0.90 3.67 -46.19
C PHE A 21 -1.29 3.46 -44.73
N HIS A 22 -0.80 2.38 -44.12
CA HIS A 22 -0.60 2.37 -42.68
C HIS A 22 0.38 3.51 -42.40
N GLY A 23 -0.14 4.61 -41.87
CA GLY A 23 0.71 5.62 -41.27
C GLY A 23 1.57 4.92 -40.23
N HIS A 24 2.84 4.71 -40.54
CA HIS A 24 3.84 4.74 -39.51
C HIS A 24 3.72 6.12 -38.91
N HIS A 25 3.02 6.20 -37.77
CA HIS A 25 3.32 7.19 -36.77
C HIS A 25 4.82 7.05 -36.52
N ALA A 26 5.60 7.91 -37.16
CA ALA A 26 6.93 8.20 -36.68
C ALA A 26 6.71 8.68 -35.24
N ASN A 27 6.94 7.77 -34.28
CA ASN A 27 7.22 8.17 -32.93
C ASN A 27 8.34 9.21 -33.08
N ALA A 28 8.05 10.47 -32.78
CA ALA A 28 9.11 11.45 -32.65
C ALA A 28 10.12 10.81 -31.69
N GLN A 29 11.35 10.54 -32.15
CA GLN A 29 12.41 10.12 -31.25
C GLN A 29 12.45 11.18 -30.15
N ALA A 30 12.15 10.79 -28.92
CA ALA A 30 12.29 11.66 -27.78
C ALA A 30 13.74 12.17 -27.82
N VAL A 31 13.91 13.47 -28.02
CA VAL A 31 15.22 14.09 -27.96
C VAL A 31 15.70 13.88 -26.54
N ASP A 32 16.78 13.13 -26.35
CA ASP A 32 17.35 12.88 -25.02
C ASP A 32 17.63 14.23 -24.35
N SER A 33 17.00 14.49 -23.21
CA SER A 33 17.24 15.72 -22.45
C SER A 33 18.60 15.61 -21.74
N ILE A 34 19.60 16.33 -22.25
CA ILE A 34 20.92 16.40 -21.61
C ILE A 34 20.75 17.09 -20.26
N PRO A 35 21.21 16.48 -19.16
CA PRO A 35 21.03 17.06 -17.84
C PRO A 35 21.81 18.36 -17.66
N SER A 36 21.24 19.29 -16.90
CA SER A 36 21.92 20.54 -16.55
C SER A 36 23.09 20.29 -15.61
N SER A 37 22.94 19.34 -14.69
CA SER A 37 23.98 18.82 -13.81
C SER A 37 23.64 17.39 -13.37
N VAL A 38 24.66 16.69 -12.88
CA VAL A 38 24.55 15.34 -12.35
C VAL A 38 25.27 15.26 -11.02
N ASP A 39 24.53 15.02 -9.96
CA ASP A 39 25.12 14.81 -8.63
C ASP A 39 25.44 13.34 -8.41
N ILE A 40 26.32 13.05 -7.45
CA ILE A 40 26.73 11.70 -7.09
C ILE A 40 26.62 11.50 -5.57
N ARG A 41 26.27 10.28 -5.15
CA ARG A 41 26.36 9.85 -3.76
C ARG A 41 26.81 8.40 -3.65
N LEU A 42 27.28 8.06 -2.46
CA LEU A 42 27.50 6.67 -2.04
C LEU A 42 26.37 6.27 -1.10
N VAL A 43 25.83 5.06 -1.26
CA VAL A 43 24.84 4.48 -0.32
C VAL A 43 25.18 3.02 -0.02
N GLN A 44 24.65 2.50 1.08
CA GLN A 44 24.77 1.09 1.43
C GLN A 44 23.97 0.23 0.44
N GLY A 45 24.52 -0.93 0.06
CA GLY A 45 23.82 -1.93 -0.74
C GLY A 45 22.82 -2.75 0.09
N SER A 46 22.17 -3.73 -0.55
CA SER A 46 21.24 -4.65 0.13
C SER A 46 21.93 -5.60 1.12
N SER A 47 23.26 -5.73 1.03
CA SER A 47 24.10 -6.44 1.98
C SER A 47 25.11 -5.48 2.63
N PRO A 48 25.51 -5.69 3.91
CA PRO A 48 26.59 -4.94 4.56
C PRO A 48 27.89 -4.90 3.75
N ASP A 49 28.14 -5.92 2.94
CA ASP A 49 29.36 -6.07 2.14
C ASP A 49 29.26 -5.39 0.76
N GLN A 50 28.40 -4.38 0.59
CA GLN A 50 28.23 -3.69 -0.68
C GLN A 50 28.04 -2.18 -0.50
N VAL A 51 28.69 -1.39 -1.35
CA VAL A 51 28.40 0.04 -1.50
C VAL A 51 27.98 0.33 -2.92
N LEU A 52 27.01 1.23 -3.08
CA LEU A 52 26.44 1.60 -4.38
C LEU A 52 26.84 3.02 -4.74
N ILE A 53 27.27 3.22 -5.98
CA ILE A 53 27.39 4.56 -6.56
C ILE A 53 26.06 4.91 -7.21
N GLN A 54 25.47 6.01 -6.77
CA GLN A 54 24.24 6.56 -7.33
C GLN A 54 24.47 7.94 -7.91
N VAL A 55 23.74 8.24 -8.98
CA VAL A 55 23.72 9.56 -9.61
C VAL A 55 22.30 10.14 -9.61
N LEU A 56 22.20 11.47 -9.58
CA LEU A 56 20.95 12.22 -9.70
C LEU A 56 21.07 13.16 -10.88
N LEU A 57 20.23 12.99 -11.90
CA LEU A 57 20.20 13.87 -13.07
C LEU A 57 19.20 14.99 -12.82
N HIS A 58 19.67 16.23 -12.97
CA HIS A 58 18.82 17.43 -12.94
C HIS A 58 18.39 17.77 -14.36
N ASN A 59 17.26 17.21 -14.81
CA ASN A 59 16.78 17.33 -16.19
C ASN A 59 15.25 17.23 -16.31
N ASP A 60 14.71 17.73 -17.42
CA ASP A 60 13.26 17.82 -17.64
C ASP A 60 12.62 16.50 -18.16
N GLY A 61 13.35 15.38 -18.16
CA GLY A 61 12.87 14.12 -18.74
C GLY A 61 13.83 12.94 -18.59
N ASN A 62 13.47 11.76 -19.11
CA ASN A 62 14.36 10.60 -19.03
C ASN A 62 15.59 10.75 -19.93
N PHE A 63 16.76 10.35 -19.44
CA PHE A 63 17.98 10.32 -20.23
C PHE A 63 18.23 8.92 -20.82
N GLY A 64 18.01 8.77 -22.12
CA GLY A 64 18.27 7.54 -22.88
C GLY A 64 19.54 7.59 -23.73
N GLY A 65 20.34 8.67 -23.62
CA GLY A 65 21.52 8.94 -24.43
C GLY A 65 22.75 8.13 -24.01
N ILE A 66 23.94 8.61 -24.33
CA ILE A 66 25.22 7.97 -24.01
C ILE A 66 25.74 8.53 -22.68
N LEU A 67 25.86 7.69 -21.65
CA LEU A 67 26.70 8.00 -20.49
C LEU A 67 28.17 7.85 -20.91
N SER A 68 28.77 8.93 -21.41
CA SER A 68 30.04 8.88 -22.12
C SER A 68 31.22 8.56 -21.21
N ALA A 69 31.26 9.14 -20.01
CA ALA A 69 32.30 8.90 -19.03
C ALA A 69 31.77 9.13 -17.62
N LEU A 70 32.30 8.35 -16.66
CA LEU A 70 32.10 8.58 -15.23
C LEU A 70 33.36 8.15 -14.47
N THR A 71 33.90 9.07 -13.70
CA THR A 71 35.00 8.85 -12.75
C THR A 71 34.48 9.11 -11.35
N ALA A 72 34.75 8.22 -10.42
CA ALA A 72 34.45 8.41 -9.00
C ALA A 72 35.54 7.77 -8.15
N THR A 73 36.02 8.47 -7.12
CA THR A 73 36.99 7.92 -6.17
C THR A 73 36.31 7.67 -4.84
N ILE A 74 36.55 6.50 -4.25
CA ILE A 74 36.12 6.16 -2.90
C ILE A 74 37.35 6.14 -2.00
N ARG A 75 37.25 6.76 -0.83
CA ARG A 75 38.28 6.79 0.20
C ARG A 75 37.82 6.11 1.48
N TYR A 76 38.76 5.50 2.19
CA TYR A 76 38.53 4.80 3.47
C TYR A 76 39.83 4.73 4.28
N SER A 77 39.73 4.39 5.57
CA SER A 77 40.90 4.21 6.43
C SER A 77 41.75 3.03 5.93
N ASN A 78 43.02 3.27 5.61
CA ASN A 78 43.94 2.19 5.21
C ASN A 78 44.18 1.18 6.35
N ALA A 79 44.06 1.63 7.61
CA ALA A 79 44.23 0.77 8.77
C ALA A 79 43.06 -0.19 9.02
N SER A 80 41.92 -0.01 8.33
CA SER A 80 40.75 -0.88 8.49
C SER A 80 40.99 -2.32 8.02
N GLY A 81 41.93 -2.54 7.11
CA GLY A 81 42.12 -3.83 6.43
C GLY A 81 41.02 -4.16 5.42
N SER A 82 40.06 -3.25 5.21
CA SER A 82 39.00 -3.41 4.22
C SER A 82 39.50 -3.15 2.81
N THR A 83 38.87 -3.78 1.83
CA THR A 83 39.16 -3.61 0.42
C THR A 83 37.86 -3.48 -0.36
N LEU A 84 37.91 -2.73 -1.45
CA LEU A 84 36.81 -2.65 -2.41
C LEU A 84 37.11 -3.57 -3.60
N GLY A 85 36.12 -4.27 -4.14
CA GLY A 85 36.33 -5.16 -5.28
C GLY A 85 36.17 -4.47 -6.64
N ALA A 86 35.98 -5.29 -7.68
CA ALA A 86 35.56 -4.79 -8.99
C ALA A 86 34.09 -4.38 -8.94
N ALA A 87 33.76 -3.26 -9.55
CA ALA A 87 32.40 -2.75 -9.59
C ALA A 87 31.59 -3.47 -10.68
N THR A 88 30.38 -3.89 -10.32
CA THR A 88 29.37 -4.37 -11.28
C THR A 88 28.60 -3.17 -11.80
N SER A 89 28.57 -3.00 -13.12
CA SER A 89 27.80 -1.96 -13.80
C SER A 89 26.31 -2.27 -13.77
N PHE A 90 25.48 -1.23 -13.70
CA PHE A 90 24.02 -1.30 -13.87
C PHE A 90 23.57 -1.87 -15.23
N CYS A 91 24.47 -1.90 -16.21
CA CYS A 91 24.20 -2.38 -17.55
C CYS A 91 25.45 -2.99 -18.21
N THR A 92 25.27 -4.07 -18.97
CA THR A 92 26.33 -4.82 -19.66
C THR A 92 26.93 -4.10 -20.87
N ALA A 93 26.18 -3.17 -21.48
CA ALA A 93 26.62 -2.34 -22.59
C ALA A 93 27.54 -1.19 -22.18
N TRP A 94 27.54 -0.85 -20.90
CA TRP A 94 28.43 0.14 -20.34
C TRP A 94 29.69 -0.56 -19.84
N SER A 95 30.89 0.01 -20.11
CA SER A 95 32.14 -0.65 -19.74
C SER A 95 32.13 -1.01 -18.25
N THR A 96 32.68 -2.16 -17.88
CA THR A 96 32.89 -2.49 -16.46
C THR A 96 33.61 -1.32 -15.78
N PHE A 97 33.01 -0.74 -14.74
CA PHE A 97 33.63 0.27 -13.87
C PHE A 97 34.96 -0.29 -13.35
N SER A 98 36.04 0.02 -14.04
CA SER A 98 37.32 -0.62 -13.79
C SER A 98 37.99 0.08 -12.62
N PRO A 99 38.30 -0.64 -11.52
CA PRO A 99 39.01 -0.04 -10.42
C PRO A 99 40.48 0.22 -10.78
N SER A 100 40.98 1.40 -10.42
CA SER A 100 42.42 1.65 -10.35
C SER A 100 43.06 0.83 -9.22
N PRO A 101 44.38 0.62 -9.25
CA PRO A 101 45.11 0.25 -8.04
C PRO A 101 44.78 1.18 -6.88
N VAL A 102 44.78 0.64 -5.67
CA VAL A 102 44.61 1.42 -4.45
C VAL A 102 45.85 2.27 -4.24
N VAL A 103 45.67 3.55 -3.95
CA VAL A 103 46.75 4.47 -3.57
C VAL A 103 46.53 4.91 -2.14
N VAL A 104 47.60 4.94 -1.34
CA VAL A 104 47.53 5.36 0.06
C VAL A 104 48.22 6.70 0.23
N ASN A 105 47.52 7.67 0.79
CA ASN A 105 48.06 8.98 1.15
C ASN A 105 47.68 9.28 2.61
N ASN A 106 48.69 9.53 3.46
CA ASN A 106 48.51 9.89 4.87
C ASN A 106 47.55 8.97 5.64
N GLY A 107 47.64 7.65 5.40
CA GLY A 107 46.80 6.64 6.08
C GLY A 107 45.39 6.50 5.52
N ILE A 108 45.02 7.25 4.47
CA ILE A 108 43.77 7.10 3.73
C ILE A 108 44.05 6.32 2.45
N ALA A 109 43.29 5.24 2.24
CA ALA A 109 43.31 4.48 1.00
C ALA A 109 42.28 5.07 0.03
N TYR A 110 42.68 5.26 -1.23
CA TYR A 110 41.88 5.79 -2.33
C TYR A 110 41.78 4.76 -3.43
N ARG A 111 40.57 4.53 -3.95
CA ARG A 111 40.34 3.68 -5.11
C ARG A 111 39.42 4.38 -6.09
N THR A 112 39.91 4.60 -7.31
CA THR A 112 39.18 5.30 -8.37
C THR A 112 38.50 4.29 -9.29
N TYR A 113 37.25 4.53 -9.63
CA TYR A 113 36.48 3.78 -10.61
C TYR A 113 36.27 4.65 -11.82
N ASN A 114 36.62 4.11 -13.00
CA ASN A 114 36.39 4.77 -14.27
C ASN A 114 35.50 3.88 -15.13
N GLY A 115 34.50 4.46 -15.77
CA GLY A 115 33.74 3.79 -16.81
C GLY A 115 33.41 4.72 -17.96
N PHE A 116 33.18 4.13 -19.12
CA PHE A 116 32.90 4.78 -20.38
C PHE A 116 31.79 4.04 -21.12
N GLY A 117 30.93 4.81 -21.77
CA GLY A 117 29.83 4.30 -22.60
C GLY A 117 30.02 4.74 -24.03
N LEU A 118 29.78 3.80 -24.95
CA LEU A 118 29.87 4.05 -26.40
C LEU A 118 28.50 4.00 -27.08
N ASN A 119 27.53 3.34 -26.45
CA ASN A 119 26.19 3.13 -26.99
C ASN A 119 25.16 3.91 -26.17
N ARG A 120 23.99 4.19 -26.77
CA ARG A 120 22.90 4.84 -26.05
C ARG A 120 22.30 3.86 -25.05
N LEU A 121 21.92 4.35 -23.87
CA LEU A 121 21.31 3.53 -22.84
C LEU A 121 19.95 2.99 -23.30
N SER A 122 19.19 3.79 -24.03
CA SER A 122 17.83 3.43 -24.51
C SER A 122 17.83 2.43 -25.67
N ASP A 123 18.95 2.23 -26.34
CA ASP A 123 19.05 1.24 -27.41
C ASP A 123 18.88 -0.17 -26.80
N PRO A 124 18.22 -1.10 -27.50
CA PRO A 124 17.94 -2.42 -26.94
C PRO A 124 19.23 -3.21 -26.69
N PRO A 125 19.23 -4.19 -25.75
CA PRO A 125 20.44 -4.97 -25.43
C PRO A 125 21.09 -5.69 -26.61
N PHE A 126 20.31 -6.10 -27.63
CA PHE A 126 20.84 -6.74 -28.82
C PHE A 126 21.63 -5.79 -29.74
N ASP A 127 21.34 -4.48 -29.67
CA ASP A 127 22.09 -3.42 -30.36
C ASP A 127 23.20 -2.82 -29.47
N GLY A 128 23.52 -3.51 -28.37
CA GLY A 128 24.57 -3.10 -27.46
C GLY A 128 24.21 -1.90 -26.60
N GLY A 129 22.92 -1.57 -26.43
CA GLY A 129 22.45 -0.63 -25.41
C GLY A 129 21.95 -1.34 -24.14
N CYS A 130 21.20 -0.64 -23.30
CA CYS A 130 20.68 -1.18 -22.04
C CYS A 130 19.18 -1.48 -22.09
N GLY A 131 18.46 -0.97 -23.09
CA GLY A 131 17.00 -0.93 -23.13
C GLY A 131 16.39 -0.12 -21.99
N LEU A 132 17.15 0.84 -21.45
CA LEU A 132 16.83 1.56 -20.22
C LEU A 132 17.11 3.06 -20.39
N SER A 133 16.43 3.89 -19.60
CA SER A 133 16.75 5.32 -19.47
C SER A 133 16.91 5.67 -17.99
N ILE A 134 17.78 6.63 -17.70
CA ILE A 134 17.94 7.16 -16.34
C ILE A 134 16.84 8.20 -16.09
N PRO A 135 16.01 8.04 -15.05
CA PRO A 135 14.93 8.97 -14.75
C PRO A 135 15.46 10.31 -14.21
N PRO A 136 14.74 11.42 -14.48
CA PRO A 136 15.05 12.73 -13.90
C PRO A 136 14.79 12.75 -12.40
N ASP A 137 15.55 13.58 -11.68
CA ASP A 137 15.34 13.92 -10.27
C ASP A 137 15.17 12.72 -9.33
N THR A 138 15.71 11.57 -9.73
CA THR A 138 15.66 10.32 -8.98
C THR A 138 17.06 9.73 -8.88
N TRP A 139 17.44 9.30 -7.68
CA TRP A 139 18.72 8.63 -7.47
C TRP A 139 18.76 7.27 -8.18
N PHE A 140 19.69 7.13 -9.12
CA PHE A 140 19.83 5.95 -9.95
C PHE A 140 21.18 5.26 -9.68
N THR A 141 21.15 3.96 -9.37
CA THR A 141 22.37 3.16 -9.13
C THR A 141 23.07 2.87 -10.44
N VAL A 142 24.32 3.31 -10.56
CA VAL A 142 25.18 3.05 -11.72
C VAL A 142 26.21 1.96 -11.42
N ALA A 143 26.68 1.83 -10.18
CA ALA A 143 27.65 0.80 -9.83
C ALA A 143 27.33 0.15 -8.50
N THR A 144 27.55 -1.16 -8.42
CA THR A 144 27.58 -1.93 -7.16
C THR A 144 29.01 -2.38 -6.91
N ILE A 145 29.56 -2.07 -5.75
CA ILE A 145 30.94 -2.39 -5.39
C ILE A 145 30.93 -3.32 -4.18
N PRO A 146 31.46 -4.55 -4.29
CA PRO A 146 31.61 -5.41 -3.15
C PRO A 146 32.71 -4.88 -2.23
N VAL A 147 32.47 -4.99 -0.93
CA VAL A 147 33.40 -4.68 0.14
C VAL A 147 33.84 -6.00 0.77
N SER A 148 35.12 -6.14 1.06
CA SER A 148 35.65 -7.28 1.82
C SER A 148 36.60 -6.79 2.91
N GLY A 149 36.73 -7.55 3.99
CA GLY A 149 37.49 -7.15 5.17
C GLY A 149 36.84 -7.71 6.43
N SER A 150 37.53 -7.64 7.56
CA SER A 150 37.03 -8.14 8.86
C SER A 150 36.56 -7.03 9.80
N THR A 151 36.42 -5.79 9.31
CA THR A 151 36.02 -4.64 10.13
C THR A 151 34.94 -3.81 9.45
N CYS A 152 34.02 -3.28 10.26
CA CYS A 152 33.03 -2.32 9.80
C CYS A 152 33.72 -0.98 9.51
N THR A 153 33.70 -0.55 8.25
CA THR A 153 34.53 0.55 7.76
C THR A 153 33.70 1.65 7.13
N ALA A 154 34.04 2.90 7.46
CA ALA A 154 33.48 4.08 6.83
C ALA A 154 34.12 4.34 5.46
N PHE A 155 33.31 4.35 4.40
CA PHE A 155 33.68 4.72 3.04
C PHE A 155 33.06 6.06 2.68
N THR A 156 33.79 6.92 2.00
CA THR A 156 33.26 8.22 1.53
C THR A 156 33.69 8.44 0.10
N LEU A 157 32.88 9.17 -0.68
CA LEU A 157 33.37 9.70 -1.95
C LEU A 157 34.56 10.64 -1.69
N GLY A 158 35.45 10.70 -2.67
CA GLY A 158 36.55 11.66 -2.73
C GLY A 158 36.04 13.07 -2.97
N ASN A 159 36.67 13.80 -3.89
CA ASN A 159 36.56 15.25 -4.04
C ASN A 159 37.18 16.00 -2.84
N ASP A 160 38.35 15.54 -2.42
CA ASP A 160 39.20 16.24 -1.47
C ASP A 160 40.43 16.82 -2.18
N SER A 161 41.29 17.50 -1.41
CA SER A 161 42.51 18.11 -1.95
C SER A 161 43.42 17.12 -2.67
N TYR A 162 43.45 15.85 -2.23
CA TYR A 162 44.29 14.83 -2.86
C TYR A 162 43.68 14.39 -4.19
N THR A 163 42.40 14.03 -4.22
CA THR A 163 41.76 13.60 -5.47
C THR A 163 41.74 14.69 -6.53
N HIS A 164 41.64 15.96 -6.12
CA HIS A 164 41.69 17.10 -7.04
C HIS A 164 43.07 17.21 -7.71
N VAL A 165 44.15 17.19 -6.92
CA VAL A 165 45.53 17.30 -7.46
C VAL A 165 45.88 16.12 -8.37
N GLU A 166 45.34 14.94 -8.07
CA GLU A 166 45.61 13.71 -8.83
C GLU A 166 44.64 13.48 -10.00
N ASN A 167 43.75 14.44 -10.29
CA ASN A 167 42.72 14.34 -11.34
C ASN A 167 41.82 13.10 -11.19
N ARG A 168 41.36 12.87 -9.96
CA ARG A 168 40.55 11.73 -9.51
C ARG A 168 39.22 12.13 -8.89
N ASP A 169 38.87 13.42 -8.99
CA ASP A 169 37.56 13.92 -8.59
C ASP A 169 36.45 13.31 -9.43
N PHE A 170 35.24 13.36 -8.87
CA PHE A 170 34.02 13.03 -9.56
C PHE A 170 33.94 13.82 -10.87
N TYR A 171 33.79 13.09 -11.96
CA TYR A 171 33.57 13.64 -13.28
C TYR A 171 32.53 12.80 -14.00
N VAL A 172 31.60 13.43 -14.69
CA VAL A 172 30.63 12.72 -15.52
C VAL A 172 30.35 13.49 -16.80
N SER A 173 30.20 12.75 -17.89
CA SER A 173 29.84 13.27 -19.19
C SER A 173 28.66 12.52 -19.80
N MET A 174 27.67 13.25 -20.27
CA MET A 174 26.48 12.74 -20.94
C MET A 174 26.47 13.26 -22.38
N ASN A 175 26.38 12.37 -23.37
CA ASN A 175 26.47 12.70 -24.81
C ASN A 175 27.75 13.50 -25.16
N GLY A 176 28.86 13.25 -24.48
CA GLY A 176 30.12 13.98 -24.65
C GLY A 176 30.15 15.39 -24.05
N VAL A 177 29.07 15.83 -23.39
CA VAL A 177 29.01 17.09 -22.65
C VAL A 177 29.41 16.83 -21.20
N PRO A 178 30.27 17.64 -20.56
CA PRO A 178 30.53 17.53 -19.13
C PRO A 178 29.34 18.05 -18.33
N ASN A 179 28.83 17.26 -17.39
CA ASN A 179 27.65 17.60 -16.58
C ASN A 179 27.90 17.40 -15.08
N THR A 180 29.15 17.45 -14.64
CA THR A 180 29.52 17.22 -13.23
C THR A 180 28.83 18.20 -12.28
N GLY A 181 28.08 17.66 -11.33
CA GLY A 181 27.44 18.37 -10.23
C GLY A 181 28.16 18.14 -8.89
N GLN A 182 27.37 18.03 -7.82
CA GLN A 182 27.83 17.94 -6.45
C GLN A 182 28.08 16.50 -5.99
N VAL A 183 29.02 16.35 -5.05
CA VAL A 183 29.14 15.14 -4.23
C VAL A 183 28.26 15.30 -3.00
N ILE A 184 27.28 14.43 -2.85
CA ILE A 184 26.26 14.48 -1.80
C ILE A 184 26.41 13.29 -0.86
N GLY A 185 26.18 13.54 0.43
CA GLY A 185 26.13 12.52 1.47
C GLY A 185 27.40 12.43 2.30
N GLY A 186 27.32 11.65 3.37
CA GLY A 186 28.40 11.41 4.31
C GLY A 186 29.03 10.03 4.16
N PRO A 187 29.81 9.59 5.15
CA PRO A 187 30.38 8.25 5.17
C PRO A 187 29.30 7.15 5.18
N VAL A 188 29.56 6.06 4.47
CA VAL A 188 28.74 4.85 4.42
C VAL A 188 29.51 3.72 5.09
N MET A 189 28.88 3.02 6.04
CA MET A 189 29.50 1.93 6.78
C MET A 189 29.28 0.59 6.06
N ALA A 190 30.36 -0.08 5.66
CA ALA A 190 30.30 -1.37 4.97
C ALA A 190 31.40 -2.34 5.41
N GLY A 191 31.25 -3.63 5.05
CA GLY A 191 32.08 -4.76 5.50
C GLY A 191 31.33 -5.61 6.53
N THR A 192 32.03 -6.18 7.51
CA THR A 192 31.45 -7.03 8.57
C THR A 192 30.66 -6.24 9.63
N CYS A 193 29.96 -5.18 9.22
CA CYS A 193 29.03 -4.45 10.05
C CYS A 193 27.83 -5.33 10.41
N THR A 194 27.44 -5.35 11.67
CA THR A 194 26.11 -5.80 12.05
C THR A 194 25.09 -4.80 11.52
N LEU A 195 24.00 -5.30 10.93
CA LEU A 195 22.84 -4.47 10.64
C LEU A 195 22.18 -4.08 11.95
N ASP A 196 21.79 -2.81 12.06
CA ASP A 196 20.93 -2.35 13.14
C ASP A 196 19.47 -2.77 12.88
N CYS A 197 18.58 -2.46 13.81
CA CYS A 197 17.15 -2.81 13.73
C CYS A 197 16.40 -2.14 12.58
N ASN A 198 16.98 -1.12 11.95
CA ASN A 198 16.46 -0.50 10.73
C ASN A 198 17.13 -1.03 9.46
N GLY A 199 17.96 -2.08 9.56
CA GLY A 199 18.69 -2.64 8.43
C GLY A 199 19.86 -1.76 7.95
N VAL A 200 20.33 -0.82 8.78
CA VAL A 200 21.46 0.05 8.46
C VAL A 200 22.74 -0.58 9.02
N ALA A 201 23.70 -0.84 8.12
CA ALA A 201 25.02 -1.36 8.51
C ALA A 201 25.73 -0.40 9.48
N GLY A 202 26.07 -0.88 10.68
CA GLY A 202 26.71 -0.05 11.71
C GLY A 202 25.84 1.10 12.22
N GLY A 203 24.52 1.03 12.01
CA GLY A 203 23.58 2.05 12.44
C GLY A 203 23.33 2.07 13.96
N PRO A 204 22.69 3.13 14.47
CA PRO A 204 22.52 3.34 15.91
C PRO A 204 21.33 2.60 16.53
N ALA A 205 20.43 2.00 15.73
CA ALA A 205 19.21 1.36 16.23
C ALA A 205 19.52 -0.05 16.76
N LEU A 206 20.15 -0.16 17.92
CA LEU A 206 20.54 -1.44 18.52
C LEU A 206 19.57 -1.82 19.65
N PRO A 207 19.45 -3.11 20.00
CA PRO A 207 18.71 -3.52 21.19
C PRO A 207 19.11 -2.70 22.44
N GLY A 208 18.13 -2.14 23.13
CA GLY A 208 18.27 -1.25 24.28
C GLY A 208 18.45 0.22 23.95
N THR A 209 18.59 0.62 22.68
CA THR A 209 18.57 2.04 22.29
C THR A 209 17.14 2.55 22.17
N ALA A 210 16.96 3.84 22.40
CA ALA A 210 15.66 4.49 22.29
C ALA A 210 15.08 4.35 20.88
N CYS A 211 13.76 4.20 20.82
CA CYS A 211 12.96 4.24 19.60
C CYS A 211 11.62 4.91 19.92
N ASP A 212 10.69 4.93 18.97
CA ASP A 212 9.32 5.39 19.16
C ASP A 212 8.41 4.34 18.50
N ASP A 213 7.62 3.62 19.29
CA ASP A 213 6.71 2.58 18.79
C ASP A 213 5.39 3.19 18.29
N GLY A 214 5.24 4.51 18.38
CA GLY A 214 4.06 5.27 17.99
C GLY A 214 2.85 5.03 18.90
N ASN A 215 2.97 4.23 19.95
CA ASN A 215 1.90 3.94 20.88
C ASN A 215 1.85 5.00 21.98
N ALA A 216 0.80 5.83 21.96
CA ALA A 216 0.63 6.89 22.95
C ALA A 216 0.41 6.37 24.39
N GLY A 217 0.18 5.06 24.56
CA GLY A 217 0.02 4.40 25.86
C GLY A 217 1.33 3.93 26.49
N THR A 218 2.44 3.94 25.76
CA THR A 218 3.76 3.52 26.22
C THR A 218 4.70 4.71 26.42
N ILE A 219 5.71 4.52 27.27
CA ILE A 219 6.83 5.46 27.44
C ILE A 219 8.14 4.68 27.45
N ASN A 220 9.24 5.41 27.21
CA ASN A 220 10.59 4.87 27.22
C ASN A 220 10.76 3.71 26.24
N ASP A 221 10.34 3.90 24.99
CA ASP A 221 10.39 2.85 23.99
C ASP A 221 11.83 2.52 23.63
N THR A 222 12.10 1.22 23.56
CA THR A 222 13.43 0.71 23.23
C THR A 222 13.33 -0.45 22.26
N TRP A 223 14.33 -0.60 21.41
CA TRP A 223 14.46 -1.79 20.57
C TRP A 223 14.73 -3.01 21.46
N ASP A 224 13.99 -4.10 21.28
CA ASP A 224 14.25 -5.36 21.95
C ASP A 224 15.30 -6.22 21.19
N ALA A 225 15.57 -7.42 21.71
CA ALA A 225 16.53 -8.35 21.09
C ALA A 225 16.08 -8.88 19.71
N ASN A 226 14.80 -8.76 19.38
CA ASN A 226 14.21 -9.14 18.10
C ASN A 226 13.98 -7.93 17.18
N CYS A 227 14.52 -6.76 17.53
CA CYS A 227 14.30 -5.52 16.80
C CYS A 227 12.82 -5.10 16.70
N VAL A 228 12.06 -5.34 17.76
CA VAL A 228 10.74 -4.74 17.97
C VAL A 228 10.90 -3.51 18.83
N CYS A 229 10.40 -2.36 18.37
CA CYS A 229 10.31 -1.16 19.19
C CYS A 229 9.09 -1.28 20.08
N ALA A 230 9.29 -1.26 21.41
CA ALA A 230 8.20 -1.30 22.38
C ALA A 230 8.56 -0.49 23.63
N GLY A 231 7.56 0.15 24.24
CA GLY A 231 7.73 0.85 25.51
C GLY A 231 7.02 0.24 26.71
N THR A 232 7.20 0.90 27.85
CA THR A 232 6.57 0.55 29.11
C THR A 232 5.16 1.14 29.16
N PRO A 233 4.10 0.34 29.35
CA PRO A 233 2.75 0.86 29.47
C PRO A 233 2.61 1.86 30.62
N THR A 234 2.14 3.06 30.32
CA THR A 234 1.72 4.04 31.34
C THR A 234 0.30 3.73 31.75
N GLY A 235 0.13 3.10 32.92
CA GLY A 235 -1.19 2.76 33.45
C GLY A 235 -2.10 3.98 33.62
N GLY A 236 -2.91 4.27 32.60
CA GLY A 236 -3.96 5.28 32.61
C GLY A 236 -4.08 6.05 31.30
N CYS A 237 -4.58 5.41 30.24
CA CYS A 237 -4.98 6.16 29.05
C CYS A 237 -6.06 7.18 29.42
N THR A 238 -5.82 8.45 29.16
CA THR A 238 -6.80 9.51 29.36
C THR A 238 -7.70 9.72 28.15
N GLY A 239 -7.39 9.09 27.00
CA GLY A 239 -8.17 9.20 25.77
C GLY A 239 -9.11 8.05 25.47
N ASN A 240 -9.52 7.96 24.21
CA ASN A 240 -10.28 6.82 23.71
C ASN A 240 -9.44 5.54 23.85
N GLN A 241 -10.10 4.43 24.16
CA GLN A 241 -9.47 3.12 24.28
C GLN A 241 -10.26 2.05 23.53
N VAL A 242 -9.55 1.04 23.06
CA VAL A 242 -10.14 -0.20 22.55
C VAL A 242 -9.41 -1.40 23.14
N VAL A 243 -10.15 -2.50 23.24
CA VAL A 243 -9.61 -3.80 23.58
C VAL A 243 -9.43 -4.57 22.27
N VAL A 244 -8.18 -4.89 21.95
CA VAL A 244 -7.79 -5.78 20.84
C VAL A 244 -7.67 -7.18 21.42
N SER A 245 -8.48 -8.11 20.94
CA SER A 245 -8.47 -9.50 21.38
C SER A 245 -8.16 -10.40 20.20
N ILE A 246 -7.03 -11.10 20.23
CA ILE A 246 -6.56 -11.97 19.15
C ILE A 246 -6.50 -13.39 19.68
N THR A 247 -7.30 -14.29 19.12
CA THR A 247 -7.21 -15.73 19.38
C THR A 247 -6.25 -16.30 18.36
N THR A 248 -5.02 -16.57 18.78
CA THR A 248 -3.91 -17.03 17.92
C THR A 248 -4.01 -18.52 17.66
N ASP A 249 -3.39 -18.97 16.58
CA ASP A 249 -3.10 -20.38 16.33
C ASP A 249 -1.71 -20.78 16.86
N ALA A 250 -1.09 -21.81 16.27
CA ALA A 250 0.22 -22.31 16.68
C ALA A 250 1.38 -21.32 16.40
N ASN A 251 1.18 -20.28 15.57
CA ASN A 251 2.26 -19.45 15.04
C ASN A 251 2.06 -17.95 15.32
N PRO A 252 1.91 -17.53 16.59
CA PRO A 252 1.61 -16.14 16.95
C PRO A 252 2.70 -15.15 16.49
N GLY A 253 3.95 -15.60 16.35
CA GLY A 253 5.08 -14.77 15.90
C GLY A 253 4.98 -14.30 14.44
N GLN A 254 4.02 -14.80 13.67
CA GLN A 254 3.75 -14.34 12.31
C GLN A 254 2.77 -13.16 12.27
N LEU A 255 2.08 -12.92 13.39
CA LEU A 255 0.95 -12.00 13.50
C LEU A 255 1.39 -10.65 14.04
N SER A 256 0.79 -9.59 13.52
CA SER A 256 0.90 -8.23 14.04
C SER A 256 -0.38 -7.44 13.76
N TRP A 257 -0.63 -6.37 14.52
CA TRP A 257 -1.78 -5.51 14.30
C TRP A 257 -1.39 -4.04 14.49
N GLU A 258 -2.12 -3.17 13.81
CA GLU A 258 -1.95 -1.72 13.93
C GLU A 258 -3.29 -1.00 13.94
N ILE A 259 -3.36 0.08 14.72
CA ILE A 259 -4.44 1.06 14.71
C ILE A 259 -3.89 2.38 14.21
N VAL A 260 -4.58 2.97 13.23
CA VAL A 260 -4.25 4.26 12.66
C VAL A 260 -5.29 5.32 13.01
N ASN A 261 -4.84 6.57 13.10
CA ASN A 261 -5.73 7.74 13.19
C ASN A 261 -6.35 8.08 11.82
N ALA A 262 -7.22 9.09 11.78
CA ALA A 262 -7.85 9.56 10.54
C ALA A 262 -6.86 10.07 9.48
N GLY A 263 -5.65 10.49 9.87
CA GLY A 263 -4.56 10.88 8.98
C GLY A 263 -3.73 9.69 8.45
N GLY A 264 -4.01 8.46 8.91
CA GLY A 264 -3.30 7.26 8.50
C GLY A 264 -2.02 6.98 9.28
N ASN A 265 -1.71 7.73 10.34
CA ASN A 265 -0.55 7.46 11.19
C ASN A 265 -0.90 6.36 12.20
N VAL A 266 0.02 5.41 12.40
CA VAL A 266 -0.08 4.38 13.44
C VAL A 266 -0.02 5.06 14.81
N ILE A 267 -0.97 4.75 15.67
CA ILE A 267 -1.12 5.32 17.03
C ILE A 267 -1.16 4.25 18.13
N ALA A 268 -1.28 2.98 17.74
CA ALA A 268 -1.13 1.81 18.60
C ALA A 268 -0.84 0.61 17.69
N ASN A 269 -0.03 -0.33 18.17
CA ASN A 269 0.30 -1.56 17.46
C ASN A 269 0.64 -2.66 18.48
N GLY A 270 0.72 -3.90 18.02
CA GLY A 270 1.19 -4.99 18.85
C GLY A 270 1.41 -6.30 18.10
N THR A 271 2.11 -7.21 18.77
CA THR A 271 2.45 -8.56 18.29
C THR A 271 2.02 -9.58 19.33
N PRO A 272 1.01 -10.42 19.07
CA PRO A 272 0.64 -11.47 20.01
C PRO A 272 1.78 -12.49 20.11
N ALA A 273 2.18 -12.86 21.33
CA ALA A 273 3.37 -13.69 21.55
C ALA A 273 3.05 -15.14 21.99
N THR A 274 1.80 -15.44 22.37
CA THR A 274 1.43 -16.73 22.97
C THR A 274 0.58 -17.55 22.02
N ALA A 275 1.01 -18.77 21.71
CA ALA A 275 0.33 -19.65 20.76
C ALA A 275 -0.93 -20.28 21.36
N ASN A 276 -1.92 -20.58 20.50
CA ASN A 276 -3.19 -21.24 20.84
C ASN A 276 -3.91 -20.59 22.03
N SER A 277 -3.88 -19.27 22.10
CA SER A 277 -4.41 -18.51 23.23
C SER A 277 -5.11 -17.24 22.75
N THR A 278 -5.96 -16.69 23.61
CA THR A 278 -6.50 -15.34 23.39
C THR A 278 -5.58 -14.32 24.06
N VAL A 279 -4.86 -13.56 23.26
CA VAL A 279 -4.05 -12.42 23.69
C VAL A 279 -4.92 -11.17 23.68
N ILE A 280 -5.00 -10.50 24.82
CA ILE A 280 -5.81 -9.29 25.00
C ILE A 280 -4.88 -8.12 25.26
N ASP A 281 -5.01 -7.07 24.46
CA ASP A 281 -4.33 -5.81 24.66
C ASP A 281 -5.35 -4.66 24.73
N THR A 282 -5.11 -3.68 25.60
CA THR A 282 -5.94 -2.47 25.71
C THR A 282 -5.18 -1.29 25.14
N ALA A 283 -5.45 -0.95 23.89
CA ALA A 283 -4.79 0.12 23.16
C ALA A 283 -5.33 1.50 23.55
N CYS A 284 -4.43 2.44 23.82
CA CYS A 284 -4.74 3.84 24.02
C CYS A 284 -4.71 4.58 22.69
N LEU A 285 -5.78 5.29 22.34
CA LEU A 285 -5.95 5.92 21.03
C LEU A 285 -5.85 7.45 21.06
N GLY A 286 -5.32 8.00 22.16
CA GLY A 286 -5.09 9.43 22.33
C GLY A 286 -4.99 9.87 23.79
N THR A 287 -4.83 11.18 23.99
CA THR A 287 -4.60 11.80 25.30
C THR A 287 -5.85 12.43 25.93
N SER A 288 -6.98 12.46 25.22
CA SER A 288 -8.27 12.93 25.73
C SER A 288 -9.40 12.22 24.98
N PRO A 289 -10.56 11.94 25.61
CA PRO A 289 -11.69 11.32 24.93
C PRO A 289 -12.23 12.33 23.90
N ALA A 290 -12.42 11.88 22.67
CA ALA A 290 -12.84 12.74 21.58
C ALA A 290 -13.68 11.95 20.56
N ASN A 291 -14.57 12.65 19.85
CA ASN A 291 -15.21 12.07 18.68
C ASN A 291 -14.17 11.93 17.57
N ALA A 292 -13.70 10.72 17.32
CA ALA A 292 -12.62 10.45 16.37
C ALA A 292 -12.88 9.18 15.56
N SER A 293 -12.27 9.12 14.38
CA SER A 293 -12.29 7.96 13.49
C SER A 293 -10.91 7.33 13.42
N TYR A 294 -10.90 6.01 13.38
CA TYR A 294 -9.72 5.17 13.43
C TYR A 294 -9.82 4.09 12.36
N GLY A 295 -8.68 3.49 12.03
CA GLY A 295 -8.59 2.30 11.19
C GLY A 295 -7.85 1.20 11.93
N PHE A 296 -8.27 -0.05 11.76
CA PHE A 296 -7.56 -1.22 12.26
C PHE A 296 -7.11 -2.09 11.08
N ARG A 297 -5.95 -2.73 11.23
CA ARG A 297 -5.51 -3.81 10.32
C ARG A 297 -4.80 -4.90 11.11
N MET A 298 -4.99 -6.13 10.67
CA MET A 298 -4.29 -7.32 11.14
C MET A 298 -3.37 -7.79 10.00
N MET A 299 -2.14 -8.20 10.31
CA MET A 299 -1.18 -8.71 9.35
C MET A 299 -0.67 -10.09 9.77
N ASP A 300 -0.42 -10.92 8.77
CA ASP A 300 0.22 -12.21 8.89
C ASP A 300 1.32 -12.33 7.82
N SER A 301 2.56 -12.54 8.27
CA SER A 301 3.74 -12.58 7.40
C SER A 301 3.78 -13.77 6.43
N PHE A 302 3.04 -14.85 6.68
CA PHE A 302 3.02 -16.04 5.80
C PHE A 302 1.75 -16.14 4.93
N GLY A 303 0.72 -15.37 5.26
CA GLY A 303 -0.48 -15.20 4.45
C GLY A 303 -1.48 -16.34 4.56
N ASP A 304 -1.34 -17.21 5.56
CA ASP A 304 -2.26 -18.29 5.90
C ASP A 304 -3.30 -17.88 6.95
N GLY A 305 -3.22 -16.67 7.50
CA GLY A 305 -4.20 -16.10 8.41
C GLY A 305 -4.07 -16.66 9.82
N ILE A 306 -5.19 -16.98 10.47
CA ILE A 306 -5.23 -17.54 11.82
C ILE A 306 -6.11 -18.80 11.84
N ALA A 307 -5.48 -19.97 11.92
CA ALA A 307 -6.22 -21.23 11.92
C ALA A 307 -7.00 -21.44 13.24
N ASN A 308 -8.33 -21.63 13.15
CA ASN A 308 -9.22 -21.78 14.32
C ASN A 308 -9.18 -20.59 15.29
N GLY A 309 -8.84 -19.41 14.78
CA GLY A 309 -8.68 -18.20 15.58
C GLY A 309 -9.49 -17.04 15.04
N GLY A 310 -8.94 -15.84 15.21
CA GLY A 310 -9.53 -14.60 14.73
C GLY A 310 -9.22 -13.44 15.65
N TRP A 311 -9.72 -12.27 15.30
CA TRP A 311 -9.55 -11.05 16.08
C TRP A 311 -10.88 -10.35 16.35
N GLU A 312 -10.94 -9.66 17.47
CA GLU A 312 -12.05 -8.81 17.85
C GLU A 312 -11.55 -7.47 18.35
N LEU A 313 -12.24 -6.41 17.94
CA LEU A 313 -12.15 -5.08 18.53
C LEU A 313 -13.36 -4.84 19.40
N ARG A 314 -13.12 -4.48 20.66
CA ARG A 314 -14.17 -4.16 21.63
C ARG A 314 -13.93 -2.81 22.28
N THR A 315 -15.00 -2.18 22.76
CA THR A 315 -14.86 -1.10 23.74
C THR A 315 -14.36 -1.68 25.07
N THR A 316 -13.82 -0.84 25.94
CA THR A 316 -13.45 -1.23 27.31
C THR A 316 -14.64 -1.70 28.16
N THR A 317 -15.86 -1.37 27.74
CA THR A 317 -17.12 -1.87 28.33
C THR A 317 -17.61 -3.18 27.71
N GLY A 318 -16.89 -3.75 26.74
CA GLY A 318 -17.17 -5.05 26.13
C GLY A 318 -18.01 -5.02 24.85
N ALA A 319 -18.45 -3.86 24.38
CA ALA A 319 -19.26 -3.74 23.16
C ALA A 319 -18.41 -4.08 21.92
N LEU A 320 -18.94 -4.95 21.05
CA LEU A 320 -18.23 -5.42 19.85
C LEU A 320 -18.24 -4.34 18.76
N ILE A 321 -17.05 -3.88 18.37
CA ILE A 321 -16.85 -2.86 17.34
C ILE A 321 -16.79 -3.52 15.97
N LEU A 322 -15.91 -4.51 15.83
CA LEU A 322 -15.62 -5.29 14.62
C LEU A 322 -14.99 -6.62 15.05
N ARG A 323 -15.10 -7.64 14.20
CA ARG A 323 -14.36 -8.89 14.33
C ARG A 323 -14.19 -9.55 12.98
N ASP A 324 -13.27 -10.49 12.94
CA ASP A 324 -12.99 -11.32 11.77
C ASP A 324 -12.38 -12.65 12.21
N VAL A 325 -12.57 -13.69 11.39
CA VAL A 325 -11.90 -14.98 11.59
C VAL A 325 -10.49 -14.94 11.02
N PHE A 326 -10.27 -14.13 9.97
CA PHE A 326 -8.97 -13.99 9.31
C PHE A 326 -8.37 -15.35 8.89
N ASN A 327 -9.18 -16.21 8.28
CA ASN A 327 -8.81 -17.61 8.03
C ASN A 327 -7.81 -17.81 6.87
N SER A 328 -7.43 -16.72 6.20
CA SER A 328 -6.41 -16.70 5.13
C SER A 328 -6.02 -15.26 4.80
N GLY A 329 -4.87 -15.07 4.14
CA GLY A 329 -4.41 -13.79 3.64
C GLY A 329 -3.33 -13.17 4.52
N SER A 330 -2.51 -12.30 3.94
CA SER A 330 -1.41 -11.63 4.67
C SER A 330 -1.84 -10.35 5.39
N ILE A 331 -3.05 -9.87 5.12
CA ILE A 331 -3.60 -8.68 5.75
C ILE A 331 -5.14 -8.74 5.77
N SER A 332 -5.74 -8.34 6.89
CA SER A 332 -7.17 -8.02 7.02
C SER A 332 -7.30 -6.50 7.30
N PRO A 333 -7.98 -5.72 6.44
CA PRO A 333 -8.75 -6.18 5.29
C PRO A 333 -7.83 -6.55 4.11
N ALA A 334 -8.29 -7.45 3.24
CA ALA A 334 -7.57 -7.80 2.02
C ALA A 334 -7.15 -6.55 1.20
N ASN A 335 -5.96 -6.61 0.60
CA ASN A 335 -5.44 -5.59 -0.31
C ASN A 335 -5.06 -6.23 -1.66
N PRO A 336 -5.75 -5.90 -2.76
CA PRO A 336 -6.84 -4.94 -2.88
C PRO A 336 -8.15 -5.44 -2.24
N ALA A 337 -8.92 -4.51 -1.65
CA ALA A 337 -10.23 -4.82 -1.08
C ALA A 337 -11.27 -5.09 -2.18
N GLN A 338 -12.17 -6.05 -1.97
CA GLN A 338 -13.22 -6.40 -2.94
C GLN A 338 -14.13 -5.21 -3.27
N THR A 339 -14.44 -4.37 -2.28
CA THR A 339 -15.16 -3.12 -2.52
C THR A 339 -14.20 -1.94 -2.46
N ALA A 340 -14.04 -1.20 -3.57
CA ALA A 340 -13.12 -0.07 -3.66
C ALA A 340 -13.30 0.99 -2.56
N GLY A 341 -14.52 1.14 -2.01
CA GLY A 341 -14.83 2.05 -0.90
C GLY A 341 -14.44 1.56 0.49
N TYR A 342 -13.98 0.31 0.65
CA TYR A 342 -13.59 -0.25 1.96
C TYR A 342 -12.33 0.42 2.50
N GLY A 343 -11.35 0.67 1.63
CA GLY A 343 -10.02 1.17 1.99
C GLY A 343 -9.06 0.06 2.44
N THR A 344 -7.93 0.46 3.02
CA THR A 344 -6.84 -0.44 3.45
C THR A 344 -6.86 -0.76 4.95
N VAL A 345 -7.91 -0.34 5.66
CA VAL A 345 -8.11 -0.52 7.10
C VAL A 345 -9.59 -0.69 7.41
N HIS A 346 -9.92 -1.48 8.43
CA HIS A 346 -11.28 -1.55 8.96
C HIS A 346 -11.60 -0.28 9.74
N ARG A 347 -12.50 0.55 9.21
CA ARG A 347 -12.83 1.84 9.79
C ARG A 347 -13.83 1.72 10.94
N PHE A 348 -13.54 2.39 12.04
CA PHE A 348 -14.44 2.54 13.19
C PHE A 348 -14.34 3.96 13.78
N GLY A 349 -15.34 4.35 14.56
CA GLY A 349 -15.38 5.64 15.25
C GLY A 349 -15.66 5.46 16.72
N LEU A 350 -15.08 6.31 17.56
CA LEU A 350 -15.35 6.36 18.99
C LEU A 350 -15.77 7.78 19.40
N PRO A 351 -16.70 7.92 20.37
CA PRO A 351 -17.48 6.84 20.99
C PRO A 351 -18.41 6.16 19.97
N LEU A 352 -18.85 4.93 20.25
CA LEU A 352 -19.77 4.23 19.34
C LEU A 352 -21.09 5.00 19.18
N GLY A 353 -21.72 4.82 18.02
CA GLY A 353 -23.06 5.34 17.75
C GLY A 353 -24.10 4.74 18.70
N PRO A 354 -25.23 5.44 18.92
CA PRO A 354 -26.22 5.06 19.93
C PRO A 354 -27.15 3.90 19.53
N VAL A 355 -27.01 3.35 18.32
CA VAL A 355 -27.95 2.38 17.73
C VAL A 355 -27.22 1.11 17.36
N ASN A 356 -27.72 -0.03 17.83
CA ASN A 356 -27.15 -1.34 17.55
C ASN A 356 -28.13 -2.17 16.72
N ILE A 357 -27.61 -3.23 16.10
CA ILE A 357 -28.45 -4.33 15.58
C ILE A 357 -29.22 -4.92 16.77
N ALA A 358 -30.48 -5.28 16.57
CA ALA A 358 -31.28 -5.89 17.63
C ALA A 358 -30.66 -7.23 18.03
N ALA A 359 -30.55 -7.50 19.33
CA ALA A 359 -29.76 -8.62 19.85
C ALA A 359 -30.23 -9.99 19.33
N ASN A 360 -31.53 -10.13 19.03
CA ASN A 360 -32.13 -11.35 18.49
C ASN A 360 -31.80 -11.59 17.01
N GLU A 361 -31.17 -10.64 16.32
CA GLU A 361 -30.73 -10.78 14.92
C GLU A 361 -29.26 -11.24 14.82
N CYS A 362 -28.52 -11.15 15.92
CA CYS A 362 -27.11 -11.49 15.98
C CYS A 362 -26.90 -13.01 16.05
N GLY A 363 -25.90 -13.51 15.33
CA GLY A 363 -25.54 -14.93 15.30
C GLY A 363 -26.44 -15.81 14.44
N ILE A 364 -27.41 -15.23 13.72
CA ILE A 364 -28.24 -15.97 12.77
C ILE A 364 -27.43 -16.23 11.48
N MET A 365 -26.99 -17.48 11.29
CA MET A 365 -26.14 -17.87 10.15
C MET A 365 -26.91 -18.52 8.98
N ASN A 366 -28.23 -18.62 9.09
CA ASN A 366 -29.09 -19.31 8.13
C ASN A 366 -30.20 -18.39 7.59
N ASN A 367 -29.96 -17.08 7.52
CA ASN A 367 -30.93 -16.16 6.93
C ASN A 367 -31.24 -16.53 5.48
N VAL A 368 -32.44 -16.16 5.02
CA VAL A 368 -32.85 -16.24 3.62
C VAL A 368 -33.04 -14.84 3.07
N MET A 369 -33.13 -14.68 1.75
CA MET A 369 -33.29 -13.35 1.13
C MET A 369 -34.56 -12.60 1.61
N GLY A 370 -35.60 -13.33 2.03
CA GLY A 370 -36.80 -12.73 2.64
C GLY A 370 -36.66 -12.29 4.10
N SER A 371 -35.58 -12.69 4.79
CA SER A 371 -35.34 -12.32 6.20
C SER A 371 -35.20 -10.80 6.35
N ARG A 372 -35.69 -10.31 7.48
CA ARG A 372 -35.50 -8.92 7.92
C ARG A 372 -34.44 -8.90 9.01
N VAL A 373 -33.52 -7.95 8.93
CA VAL A 373 -32.57 -7.63 10.00
C VAL A 373 -33.02 -6.33 10.65
N TYR A 374 -33.31 -6.39 11.94
CA TYR A 374 -33.81 -5.26 12.72
C TYR A 374 -32.67 -4.56 13.50
N ALA A 375 -32.79 -3.24 13.62
CA ALA A 375 -32.04 -2.41 14.54
C ALA A 375 -32.91 -2.06 15.76
N VAL A 376 -32.26 -1.74 16.87
CA VAL A 376 -32.94 -1.19 18.04
C VAL A 376 -33.64 0.11 17.65
N GLU A 377 -34.95 0.16 17.85
CA GLU A 377 -35.77 1.32 17.49
C GLU A 377 -35.40 2.55 18.32
N GLN A 378 -35.23 3.68 17.66
CA GLN A 378 -34.85 4.95 18.30
C GLN A 378 -36.01 5.92 18.52
N GLY A 379 -37.17 5.70 17.89
CA GLY A 379 -38.32 6.61 17.93
C GLY A 379 -38.05 8.04 17.43
N GLY A 380 -39.13 8.79 17.18
CA GLY A 380 -39.05 10.22 16.85
C GLY A 380 -38.61 10.54 15.42
N THR A 381 -38.20 11.79 15.22
CA THR A 381 -37.74 12.35 13.94
C THR A 381 -36.21 12.43 13.89
N ASN A 382 -35.66 12.65 12.68
CA ASN A 382 -34.24 12.95 12.50
C ASN A 382 -33.89 14.37 12.99
N TYR A 383 -32.61 14.74 12.91
CA TYR A 383 -32.10 16.06 13.30
C TYR A 383 -32.72 17.26 12.56
N GLN A 384 -33.47 17.02 11.48
CA GLN A 384 -34.17 18.03 10.67
C GLN A 384 -35.70 17.98 10.86
N GLY A 385 -36.21 17.18 11.80
CA GLY A 385 -37.66 17.01 12.01
C GLY A 385 -38.35 16.14 10.97
N GLN A 386 -37.60 15.38 10.17
CA GLN A 386 -38.10 14.47 9.14
C GLN A 386 -38.12 13.02 9.63
N THR A 387 -38.57 12.08 8.79
CA THR A 387 -38.52 10.64 9.08
C THR A 387 -37.09 10.20 9.36
N LEU A 388 -36.91 9.46 10.46
CA LEU A 388 -35.63 8.94 10.90
C LEU A 388 -35.12 7.85 9.92
N ASN A 389 -33.88 8.01 9.47
CA ASN A 389 -33.22 7.06 8.60
C ASN A 389 -32.24 6.17 9.38
N TYR A 390 -32.27 4.88 9.07
CA TYR A 390 -31.32 3.88 9.54
C TYR A 390 -30.45 3.48 8.37
N GLN A 391 -29.13 3.51 8.54
CA GLN A 391 -28.20 2.94 7.58
C GLN A 391 -27.56 1.72 8.18
N PHE A 392 -27.79 0.58 7.52
CA PHE A 392 -27.18 -0.71 7.83
C PHE A 392 -25.92 -0.87 6.99
N GLU A 393 -24.88 -1.44 7.58
CA GLU A 393 -23.69 -1.92 6.90
C GLU A 393 -23.54 -3.41 7.16
N PHE A 394 -23.28 -4.16 6.10
CA PHE A 394 -22.86 -5.55 6.13
C PHE A 394 -21.47 -5.59 5.50
N SER A 395 -20.48 -6.06 6.24
CA SER A 395 -19.11 -6.16 5.76
C SER A 395 -18.62 -7.59 5.90
N ASP A 396 -17.82 -8.02 4.94
CA ASP A 396 -16.93 -9.17 5.08
C ASP A 396 -15.52 -8.58 5.24
N PRO A 397 -14.99 -8.57 6.48
CA PRO A 397 -13.67 -8.03 6.79
C PRO A 397 -12.53 -8.76 6.05
N ASP A 398 -12.60 -10.09 5.93
CA ASP A 398 -11.62 -10.91 5.20
C ASP A 398 -11.45 -10.38 3.77
N ALA A 399 -12.56 -10.27 3.03
CA ALA A 399 -12.54 -9.85 1.63
C ALA A 399 -12.40 -8.33 1.42
N GLY A 400 -12.48 -7.52 2.48
CA GLY A 400 -12.62 -6.07 2.34
C GLY A 400 -13.89 -5.70 1.56
N PHE A 401 -14.99 -6.43 1.78
CA PHE A 401 -16.29 -6.16 1.16
C PHE A 401 -17.19 -5.35 2.09
N ILE A 402 -17.89 -4.34 1.54
CA ILE A 402 -18.91 -3.57 2.27
C ILE A 402 -20.17 -3.37 1.44
N ARG A 403 -21.32 -3.53 2.07
CA ARG A 403 -22.63 -3.13 1.57
C ARG A 403 -23.35 -2.25 2.58
N ARG A 404 -23.67 -1.02 2.18
CA ARG A 404 -24.46 -0.06 2.99
C ARG A 404 -25.82 0.21 2.38
N ILE A 405 -26.88 0.16 3.16
CA ILE A 405 -28.25 0.47 2.70
C ILE A 405 -29.00 1.33 3.73
N THR A 406 -29.67 2.37 3.25
CA THR A 406 -30.45 3.28 4.09
C THR A 406 -31.94 2.99 3.96
N LYS A 407 -32.64 2.96 5.09
CA LYS A 407 -34.08 2.72 5.18
C LYS A 407 -34.76 3.73 6.11
N PRO A 408 -35.98 4.20 5.80
CA PRO A 408 -36.75 5.10 6.66
C PRO A 408 -37.48 4.35 7.79
N HIS A 409 -36.96 3.18 8.19
CA HIS A 409 -37.48 2.31 9.23
C HIS A 409 -36.33 1.47 9.80
N ASN A 410 -36.51 0.92 10.99
CA ASN A 410 -35.48 0.22 11.77
C ASN A 410 -35.17 -1.20 11.27
N TYR A 411 -35.43 -1.53 10.01
CA TYR A 411 -35.12 -2.86 9.48
C TYR A 411 -34.73 -2.80 8.01
N VAL A 412 -34.01 -3.81 7.55
CA VAL A 412 -33.72 -4.04 6.14
C VAL A 412 -34.11 -5.47 5.77
N LYS A 413 -34.80 -5.66 4.64
CA LYS A 413 -34.94 -7.01 4.06
C LYS A 413 -33.68 -7.34 3.28
N LEU A 414 -33.14 -8.55 3.40
CA LEU A 414 -31.93 -8.93 2.67
C LEU A 414 -32.12 -8.87 1.14
N SER A 415 -33.34 -9.10 0.65
CA SER A 415 -33.75 -8.89 -0.74
C SER A 415 -33.58 -7.46 -1.24
N ASP A 416 -33.61 -6.45 -0.35
CA ASP A 416 -33.43 -5.06 -0.73
C ASP A 416 -32.00 -4.76 -1.21
N MET A 417 -31.06 -5.68 -0.96
CA MET A 417 -29.65 -5.55 -1.33
C MET A 417 -29.29 -6.39 -2.57
N ALA A 418 -30.24 -7.09 -3.20
CA ALA A 418 -29.97 -8.07 -4.25
C ALA A 418 -29.38 -7.49 -5.57
N ALA A 419 -29.65 -6.22 -5.89
CA ALA A 419 -29.38 -5.67 -7.22
C ALA A 419 -28.00 -5.03 -7.41
N THR A 420 -27.36 -4.57 -6.33
CA THR A 420 -26.06 -3.85 -6.39
C THR A 420 -25.21 -4.20 -5.16
N ASN A 421 -24.02 -4.75 -5.39
CA ASN A 421 -23.12 -5.31 -4.38
C ASN A 421 -23.88 -6.13 -3.33
N PRO A 422 -24.51 -7.25 -3.75
CA PRO A 422 -25.33 -8.05 -2.86
C PRO A 422 -24.51 -8.68 -1.74
N VAL A 423 -25.11 -8.78 -0.56
CA VAL A 423 -24.59 -9.59 0.54
C VAL A 423 -24.49 -11.04 0.05
N ILE A 424 -23.34 -11.66 0.25
CA ILE A 424 -22.98 -12.92 -0.41
C ILE A 424 -23.53 -14.12 0.40
N PRO A 425 -24.34 -15.01 -0.20
CA PRO A 425 -24.73 -16.23 0.47
C PRO A 425 -23.55 -17.15 0.80
N GLY A 426 -23.57 -17.72 2.00
CA GLY A 426 -22.49 -18.58 2.51
C GLY A 426 -21.33 -17.85 3.17
N VAL A 427 -21.33 -16.52 3.16
CA VAL A 427 -20.31 -15.69 3.82
C VAL A 427 -20.86 -15.13 5.14
N VAL A 428 -20.06 -15.22 6.20
CA VAL A 428 -20.36 -14.56 7.47
C VAL A 428 -20.05 -13.08 7.32
N HIS A 429 -21.05 -12.23 7.54
CA HIS A 429 -20.90 -10.78 7.48
C HIS A 429 -20.98 -10.20 8.88
N PHE A 430 -20.13 -9.22 9.16
CA PHE A 430 -20.27 -8.31 10.28
C PHE A 430 -21.29 -7.22 9.95
N ALA A 431 -22.36 -7.12 10.73
CA ALA A 431 -23.42 -6.16 10.56
C ALA A 431 -23.40 -5.09 11.66
N ARG A 432 -23.57 -3.82 11.26
CA ARG A 432 -23.70 -2.68 12.17
C ARG A 432 -24.66 -1.64 11.62
N VAL A 433 -25.13 -0.74 12.46
CA VAL A 433 -26.13 0.27 12.10
C VAL A 433 -25.79 1.64 12.67
N ARG A 434 -26.22 2.68 11.97
CA ARG A 434 -26.22 4.07 12.43
C ARG A 434 -27.50 4.78 12.00
N THR A 435 -27.78 5.93 12.60
CA THR A 435 -28.96 6.75 12.25
C THR A 435 -28.59 8.21 12.05
N ASP A 436 -29.47 8.95 11.38
CA ASP A 436 -29.41 10.42 11.26
C ASP A 436 -30.11 11.13 12.43
N LYS A 437 -30.26 10.49 13.60
CA LYS A 437 -31.02 11.06 14.71
C LYS A 437 -30.42 12.36 15.23
N THR A 438 -29.10 12.39 15.39
CA THR A 438 -28.38 13.51 16.02
C THR A 438 -27.57 14.34 15.02
N GLY A 439 -27.64 14.03 13.72
CA GLY A 439 -26.91 14.74 12.68
C GLY A 439 -26.92 13.98 11.33
N PRO A 440 -26.21 14.48 10.32
CA PRO A 440 -26.15 13.85 9.00
C PRO A 440 -25.66 12.39 9.06
N ILE A 441 -26.33 11.49 8.34
CA ILE A 441 -26.01 10.06 8.39
C ILE A 441 -24.57 9.74 7.97
N GLY A 442 -24.00 10.52 7.05
CA GLY A 442 -22.64 10.33 6.55
C GLY A 442 -21.57 10.47 7.64
N SER A 443 -21.80 11.36 8.60
CA SER A 443 -20.89 11.65 9.71
C SER A 443 -21.23 10.91 11.01
N ALA A 444 -22.36 10.20 11.06
CA ALA A 444 -22.75 9.45 12.25
C ALA A 444 -21.84 8.24 12.46
N TYR A 445 -21.48 7.99 13.72
CA TYR A 445 -20.71 6.80 14.09
C TYR A 445 -21.60 5.56 14.16
N TRP A 446 -21.00 4.42 13.86
CA TRP A 446 -21.64 3.12 13.93
C TRP A 446 -21.79 2.68 15.37
N GLY A 447 -22.93 2.10 15.73
CA GLY A 447 -23.04 1.40 17.01
C GLY A 447 -22.32 0.06 16.99
N ALA A 448 -22.47 -0.68 18.08
CA ALA A 448 -21.95 -2.03 18.19
C ALA A 448 -22.60 -2.94 17.14
N GLY A 449 -21.79 -3.83 16.60
CA GLY A 449 -22.20 -4.78 15.56
C GLY A 449 -22.18 -6.22 16.05
N CYS A 450 -22.53 -7.12 15.13
CA CYS A 450 -22.48 -8.56 15.35
C CYS A 450 -22.44 -9.31 14.02
N GLU A 451 -22.08 -10.59 14.06
CA GLU A 451 -22.03 -11.44 12.87
C GLU A 451 -23.39 -12.05 12.54
N MET A 452 -23.62 -12.27 11.24
CA MET A 452 -24.75 -13.00 10.69
C MET A 452 -24.40 -13.52 9.29
N ALA A 453 -25.15 -14.49 8.78
CA ALA A 453 -24.95 -15.01 7.44
C ALA A 453 -26.27 -15.33 6.74
N ILE A 454 -26.19 -15.33 5.41
CA ILE A 454 -27.24 -15.84 4.52
C ILE A 454 -26.87 -17.28 4.16
N SER A 455 -27.81 -18.21 4.29
CA SER A 455 -27.58 -19.62 3.99
C SER A 455 -27.08 -19.82 2.55
N THR A 456 -26.14 -20.76 2.34
CA THR A 456 -25.75 -21.25 1.00
C THR A 456 -26.90 -21.94 0.29
N THR A 457 -27.88 -22.44 1.05
CA THR A 457 -29.18 -22.87 0.54
C THR A 457 -30.05 -21.65 0.29
N VAL A 458 -29.55 -20.71 -0.51
CA VAL A 458 -30.48 -19.94 -1.34
C VAL A 458 -30.98 -20.99 -2.31
N THR A 459 -32.23 -21.43 -2.13
CA THR A 459 -32.94 -22.18 -3.17
C THR A 459 -33.04 -21.24 -4.37
N GLY A 460 -31.95 -21.15 -5.13
CA GLY A 460 -31.89 -20.43 -6.38
C GLY A 460 -32.87 -21.15 -7.27
N CYS A 461 -33.93 -20.48 -7.69
CA CYS A 461 -34.83 -21.01 -8.71
C CYS A 461 -33.99 -21.25 -9.98
N PRO A 462 -33.68 -22.51 -10.36
CA PRO A 462 -32.99 -22.76 -11.61
C PRO A 462 -33.99 -22.70 -12.79
N GLN A 463 -35.29 -22.57 -12.49
CA GLN A 463 -36.40 -22.51 -13.45
C GLN A 463 -37.66 -21.91 -12.77
N LEU A 464 -38.60 -21.42 -13.58
CA LEU A 464 -39.93 -21.01 -13.14
C LEU A 464 -40.69 -22.23 -12.59
N ILE A 465 -41.33 -22.08 -11.44
CA ILE A 465 -42.16 -23.11 -10.79
C ILE A 465 -43.49 -22.48 -10.33
N GLU A 466 -44.60 -23.20 -10.54
CA GLU A 466 -45.95 -22.88 -10.04
C GLU A 466 -45.97 -22.96 -8.49
N ALA A 467 -46.34 -21.90 -7.75
CA ALA A 467 -46.81 -21.96 -6.34
C ALA A 467 -48.36 -21.85 -6.19
N PRO A 468 -49.02 -21.16 -5.21
CA PRO A 468 -50.50 -20.94 -5.21
C PRO A 468 -51.10 -19.49 -5.21
N ASP A 469 -50.53 -18.41 -4.62
CA ASP A 469 -51.24 -17.08 -4.58
C ASP A 469 -50.39 -15.78 -4.41
N GLU A 470 -50.26 -14.98 -5.48
CA GLU A 470 -49.94 -13.52 -5.60
C GLU A 470 -48.68 -12.90 -4.93
N GLY A 471 -47.58 -12.77 -5.70
CA GLY A 471 -46.52 -11.76 -5.44
C GLY A 471 -45.11 -12.02 -6.03
N HIS A 472 -44.85 -11.57 -7.26
CA HIS A 472 -43.53 -11.47 -7.95
C HIS A 472 -42.36 -12.39 -7.49
N SER A 473 -42.15 -13.46 -8.27
CA SER A 473 -40.85 -14.07 -8.63
C SER A 473 -39.82 -14.28 -7.52
N CYS A 474 -40.24 -14.95 -6.45
CA CYS A 474 -39.79 -16.30 -6.12
C CYS A 474 -40.73 -16.85 -5.04
N ASN A 475 -41.17 -18.11 -5.20
CA ASN A 475 -42.10 -18.80 -4.29
C ASN A 475 -43.59 -18.40 -4.35
N GLU A 476 -44.17 -18.09 -5.55
CA GLU A 476 -45.60 -17.74 -5.73
C GLU A 476 -46.36 -18.41 -6.94
N SER A 477 -47.63 -18.80 -6.73
CA SER A 477 -48.81 -18.95 -7.65
C SER A 477 -49.36 -17.79 -8.37
N ARG A 478 -49.53 -17.93 -9.69
CA ARG A 478 -50.81 -17.55 -10.29
C ARG A 478 -51.41 -18.57 -11.27
N ARG A 479 -52.74 -18.55 -11.37
CA ARG A 479 -53.49 -19.16 -12.48
C ARG A 479 -53.64 -18.12 -13.60
N PHE A 480 -53.13 -18.39 -14.80
CA PHE A 480 -53.19 -17.49 -15.97
C PHE A 480 -54.57 -17.58 -16.63
N ASN A 481 -55.47 -16.64 -16.32
CA ASN A 481 -56.89 -16.76 -16.67
C ASN A 481 -57.38 -15.72 -17.69
N ASP A 482 -56.52 -14.79 -18.12
CA ASP A 482 -56.89 -13.72 -19.04
C ASP A 482 -55.68 -13.16 -19.83
N ASN A 483 -55.99 -12.42 -20.91
CA ASN A 483 -55.02 -11.77 -21.81
C ASN A 483 -54.24 -10.61 -21.14
N THR A 484 -54.25 -10.52 -19.81
CA THR A 484 -53.62 -9.45 -19.02
C THR A 484 -52.58 -9.95 -18.01
N SER A 485 -52.23 -11.24 -18.06
CA SER A 485 -51.20 -11.84 -17.21
C SER A 485 -49.81 -11.74 -17.87
N PHE A 486 -48.91 -10.92 -17.30
CA PHE A 486 -47.55 -10.68 -17.82
C PHE A 486 -46.46 -11.26 -16.91
N ILE A 487 -45.40 -11.80 -17.51
CA ILE A 487 -44.14 -12.14 -16.84
C ILE A 487 -43.12 -11.10 -17.26
N TYR A 488 -42.49 -10.43 -16.29
CA TYR A 488 -41.42 -9.47 -16.55
C TYR A 488 -40.07 -10.14 -16.35
N ALA A 489 -39.22 -10.10 -17.37
CA ALA A 489 -37.80 -10.37 -17.27
C ALA A 489 -37.05 -9.05 -17.42
N THR A 490 -36.02 -8.81 -16.60
CA THR A 490 -35.05 -7.75 -16.87
C THR A 490 -34.09 -8.24 -17.96
N PRO A 491 -33.78 -7.40 -18.98
CA PRO A 491 -32.80 -7.73 -20.01
C PRO A 491 -31.45 -8.17 -19.46
#